data_AF-A0A162TVA8-F1
#
_entry.id   AF-A0A162TVA8-F1
#
_cell.length_a   1.000
_cell.length_b   1.000
_cell.length_c   1.000
_cell.angle_alpha   90.00
_cell.angle_beta   90.00
_cell.angle_gamma   90.00
#
_symmetry.space_group_name_H-M   'P 1'
#
loop_
_entity.id
_entity.type
_entity.pdbx_description
1 polymer ?
#
loop_
_entity_poly.entity_id
_entity_poly.type
_entity_poly.pdbx_seq_one_letter_code
_entity_poly.pdbx_strand_id
1 'polypeptide(L)' 'RKRRGNLPKNIIAILKQWLTDHCNHPYPTEEEKVELRTRTNLTLNQISNWFINARRRH' A
#
# COMPACT_ATOMS: atom_id res chain seq x y z
N ARG A 1 1.08 -16.40 17.87
CA ARG A 1 0.51 -15.38 16.96
C ARG A 1 1.52 -14.24 16.83
N LYS A 2 2.36 -14.20 15.77
CA LYS A 2 3.35 -13.11 15.57
C LYS A 2 2.59 -11.77 15.52
N ARG A 3 2.89 -10.84 16.43
CA ARG A 3 2.35 -9.47 16.37
C ARG A 3 2.80 -8.87 15.04
N ARG A 4 1.85 -8.43 14.21
CA ARG A 4 2.17 -7.69 12.98
C ARG A 4 2.77 -6.35 13.43
N GLY A 5 4.07 -6.20 13.26
CA GLY A 5 4.72 -4.91 13.43
C GLY A 5 4.15 -3.92 12.42
N ASN A 6 4.08 -2.64 12.81
CA ASN A 6 3.74 -1.58 11.88
C ASN A 6 4.73 -1.58 10.71
N LEU A 7 4.24 -1.22 9.51
CA LEU A 7 5.12 -1.05 8.36
C LEU A 7 6.15 0.05 8.65
N PRO A 8 7.40 -0.08 8.18
CA PRO A 8 8.40 0.98 8.29
C PRO A 8 7.90 2.29 7.66
N LYS A 9 8.34 3.43 8.20
CA LYS A 9 7.85 4.76 7.77
C LYS A 9 8.09 5.04 6.29
N ASN A 10 9.23 4.61 5.74
CA ASN A 10 9.56 4.76 4.32
C ASN A 10 8.58 3.99 3.42
N ILE A 11 8.17 2.78 3.84
CA ILE A 11 7.18 1.98 3.12
C ILE A 11 5.81 2.66 3.15
N ILE A 12 5.42 3.18 4.31
CA ILE A 12 4.17 3.93 4.46
C ILE A 12 4.19 5.19 3.56
N ALA A 13 5.31 5.90 3.49
CA ALA A 13 5.44 7.09 2.65
C ALA A 13 5.22 6.77 1.16
N ILE A 14 5.81 5.68 0.65
CA ILE A 14 5.62 5.25 -0.74
C ILE A 14 4.14 4.95 -1.03
N LEU A 15 3.48 4.17 -0.16
CA LEU A 15 2.08 3.79 -0.35
C LEU A 15 1.13 4.99 -0.22
N LYS A 16 1.41 5.93 0.69
CA LYS A 16 0.65 7.17 0.85
C LYS A 16 0.84 8.13 -0.32
N GLN A 17 2.04 8.20 -0.89
CA GLN A 17 2.29 9.01 -2.07
C GLN A 17 1.40 8.52 -3.22
N TRP A 18 1.44 7.21 -3.51
CA TRP A 18 0.57 6.63 -4.53
C TRP A 18 -0.92 6.93 -4.26
N LEU A 19 -1.37 6.80 -3.01
CA LEU A 19 -2.76 7.10 -2.64
C LEU A 19 -3.14 8.57 -2.87
N THR A 20 -2.21 9.49 -2.61
CA THR A 20 -2.41 10.93 -2.82
C THR A 20 -2.49 11.25 -4.31
N ASP A 21 -1.60 10.65 -5.10
CA ASP A 21 -1.57 10.81 -6.56
C ASP A 21 -2.84 10.23 -7.22
N HIS A 22 -3.45 9.20 -6.60
CA HIS A 22 -4.66 8.53 -7.08
C HIS A 22 -5.90 8.82 -6.21
N CYS A 23 -5.98 10.02 -5.62
CA CYS A 23 -7.05 10.37 -4.69
C CYS A 23 -8.47 10.28 -5.30
N ASN A 24 -8.59 10.53 -6.61
CA ASN A 24 -9.86 10.40 -7.34
C ASN A 24 -10.29 8.94 -7.56
N HIS A 25 -9.33 8.01 -7.67
CA HIS A 25 -9.59 6.59 -7.89
C HIS A 25 -8.52 5.72 -7.18
N PRO A 26 -8.64 5.51 -5.85
CA PRO A 26 -7.60 4.87 -5.04
C PRO A 26 -7.58 3.33 -5.13
N TYR A 27 -7.72 2.79 -6.34
CA TYR A 27 -7.76 1.35 -6.62
C TYR A 27 -6.59 1.00 -7.53
N PRO A 28 -5.46 0.51 -6.98
CA PRO A 28 -4.32 0.17 -7.80
C PRO A 28 -4.64 -1.03 -8.69
N THR A 29 -4.21 -0.98 -9.95
CA THR A 29 -4.24 -2.11 -10.88
C THR A 29 -3.24 -3.19 -10.47
N GLU A 30 -3.26 -4.35 -11.12
CA GLU A 30 -2.29 -5.42 -10.82
C GLU A 30 -0.85 -4.99 -11.16
N GLU A 31 -0.67 -4.22 -12.24
CA GLU A 31 0.61 -3.67 -12.65
C GLU A 31 1.16 -2.71 -11.59
N GLU A 32 0.32 -1.81 -11.07
CA GLU A 32 0.70 -0.85 -10.03
C GLU A 32 1.01 -1.56 -8.71
N LYS A 33 0.26 -2.62 -8.36
CA LYS A 33 0.59 -3.45 -7.18
C LYS A 33 1.94 -4.13 -7.35
N VAL A 34 2.31 -4.59 -8.55
CA VAL A 34 3.61 -5.17 -8.84
C VAL A 34 4.72 -4.12 -8.75
N GLU A 35 4.50 -2.90 -9.25
CA GLU A 35 5.46 -1.79 -9.09
C GLU A 35 5.67 -1.47 -7.59
N LEU A 36 4.59 -1.31 -6.84
CA LEU A 36 4.64 -1.03 -5.41
C LEU A 36 5.31 -2.16 -4.63
N ARG A 37 5.12 -3.43 -5.02
CA ARG A 37 5.86 -4.56 -4.46
C ARG A 37 7.36 -4.40 -4.66
N THR A 38 7.78 -4.08 -5.88
CA THR A 38 9.21 -3.91 -6.19
C THR A 38 9.82 -2.78 -5.37
N ARG A 39 9.07 -1.69 -5.15
CA ARG A 39 9.54 -0.52 -4.37
C ARG A 39 9.51 -0.73 -2.85
N THR A 40 8.58 -1.53 -2.34
CA THR A 40 8.33 -1.68 -0.90
C THR A 40 8.81 -3.00 -0.32
N ASN A 41 9.15 -3.97 -1.18
CA ASN A 41 9.43 -5.35 -0.83
C ASN A 41 8.29 -6.03 -0.02
N LEU A 42 7.05 -5.56 -0.21
CA LEU A 42 5.85 -6.16 0.38
C LEU A 42 5.21 -7.16 -0.57
N THR A 43 4.61 -8.22 -0.03
CA THR A 43 3.78 -9.12 -0.84
C THR A 43 2.56 -8.38 -1.41
N LEU A 44 2.05 -8.81 -2.57
CA LEU A 44 0.83 -8.25 -3.18
C LEU A 44 -0.37 -8.27 -2.22
N ASN A 45 -0.46 -9.29 -1.37
CA ASN A 45 -1.49 -9.38 -0.35
C ASN A 45 -1.33 -8.31 0.75
N GLN A 46 -0.11 -8.00 1.19
CA GLN A 46 0.12 -6.89 2.13
C GLN A 46 -0.26 -5.54 1.52
N ILE A 47 0.09 -5.32 0.25
CA ILE A 47 -0.25 -4.09 -0.48
C ILE A 47 -1.76 -3.95 -0.62
N SER A 48 -2.45 -5.00 -1.08
CA SER A 48 -3.90 -5.02 -1.22
C SER A 48 -4.61 -4.75 0.10
N ASN A 49 -4.19 -5.42 1.18
CA ASN A 49 -4.75 -5.19 2.51
C ASN A 49 -4.46 -3.79 3.04
N TRP A 50 -3.30 -3.23 2.72
CA TRP A 50 -2.98 -1.86 3.12
C TRP A 50 -3.91 -0.87 2.42
N PHE A 51 -4.10 -0.98 1.10
CA PHE A 51 -4.99 -0.09 0.35
C PHE A 51 -6.46 -0.22 0.78
N ILE A 52 -6.94 -1.43 1.06
CA ILE A 52 -8.28 -1.64 1.62
C ILE A 52 -8.45 -0.86 2.93
N ASN A 53 -7.46 -0.92 3.82
CA ASN A 53 -7.53 -0.24 5.11
C ASN A 53 -7.29 1.28 4.99
N ALA A 54 -6.40 1.71 4.08
CA ALA A 54 -6.10 3.12 3.87
C ALA A 54 -7.32 3.86 3.32
N ARG A 55 -8.00 3.31 2.30
CA ARG A 55 -9.26 3.84 1.77
C ARG A 55 -10.43 3.87 2.75
N ARG A 56 -10.39 3.04 3.81
CA ARG A 56 -11.44 3.07 4.85
C ARG A 56 -11.19 4.14 5.91
N ARG A 57 -9.97 4.69 5.95
CA ARG A 57 -9.52 5.69 6.93
C ARG A 57 -9.49 7.10 6.35
N HIS A 58 -9.69 7.22 5.03
CA HIS A 58 -9.73 8.44 4.24
C HIS A 58 -11.07 8.46 3.51
#